data_AF-A0A2D5RYV7-F1
#
_entry.id   AF-A0A2D5RYV7-F1
#
_cell.length_a   1.000
_cell.length_b   1.000
_cell.length_c   1.000
_cell.angle_alpha   90.00
_cell.angle_beta   90.00
_cell.angle_gamma   90.00
#
_symmetry.space_group_name_H-M   'P 1'
#
loop_
_entity.id
_entity.type
_entity.pdbx_description
1 polymer ?
#
loop_
_entity_poly.entity_id
_entity_poly.type
_entity_poly.pdbx_seq_one_letter_code
_entity_poly.pdbx_strand_id
1 'polypeptide(L)'
;MIAPLLLSLAMSSTAGYSQTELRTLQYAVNSYAYSTSLEQFYRQCNEQDPEQYMVKQPDNTRLHSLLQLQLQLDVEQFISYVNANPKFQQRVPDDITLTDCTNHAGYQRILDRYELELFALEIATPVKVSKQSPESQRKQNQQLKVKQAAELLERSKAVAMVSIVDRNSLSTLEQANFLHPEYKGRYIYKVDQGWRNIPSRYMGMQSYLTDQQFAASPKNWLLLLDQHNQFIQVFSEANAKTYLNLLGKPEWHFDIQGNLQRR
;
A
#
# COMPACT_ATOMS: atom_id res chain seq x y z
N MET A 1 10.55 34.72 -0.12
CA MET A 1 9.95 33.37 -0.26
C MET A 1 8.65 33.50 -1.08
N ILE A 2 8.58 34.10 -2.27
CA ILE A 2 8.95 33.61 -3.62
C ILE A 2 8.80 32.09 -3.71
N ALA A 3 7.62 31.51 -3.99
CA ALA A 3 6.85 31.55 -5.25
C ALA A 3 7.58 31.01 -6.51
N PRO A 4 8.68 30.24 -6.43
CA PRO A 4 9.45 29.97 -7.63
C PRO A 4 8.73 28.83 -8.36
N LEU A 5 7.84 29.21 -9.28
CA LEU A 5 7.07 28.39 -10.22
C LEU A 5 5.59 28.15 -9.84
N LEU A 6 4.84 29.24 -9.59
CA LEU A 6 3.52 29.47 -10.24
C LEU A 6 3.60 29.44 -11.80
N LEU A 7 4.76 29.07 -12.36
CA LEU A 7 5.23 29.31 -13.70
C LEU A 7 5.95 28.04 -14.16
N SER A 8 5.26 27.02 -14.61
CA SER A 8 4.97 27.08 -16.03
C SER A 8 3.68 26.34 -16.23
N LEU A 9 2.66 27.05 -16.69
CA LEU A 9 1.40 26.49 -17.15
C LEU A 9 0.27 26.49 -16.09
N ALA A 10 -0.01 27.65 -15.49
CA ALA A 10 -1.36 28.22 -15.58
C ALA A 10 -1.76 28.52 -17.05
N MET A 11 -1.35 27.66 -17.97
CA MET A 11 -1.77 27.61 -19.36
C MET A 11 -2.58 26.34 -19.39
N SER A 12 -3.89 26.49 -19.51
CA SER A 12 -4.80 25.96 -20.54
C SER A 12 -4.30 24.94 -21.59
N SER A 13 -3.10 24.37 -21.45
CA SER A 13 -2.32 23.63 -22.44
C SER A 13 -1.62 22.48 -21.73
N THR A 14 -1.92 21.25 -22.15
CA THR A 14 -1.16 20.05 -21.78
C THR A 14 0.24 20.02 -22.41
N ALA A 15 0.68 21.11 -23.06
CA ALA A 15 1.98 21.19 -23.70
C ALA A 15 3.09 21.25 -22.65
N GLY A 16 3.84 20.16 -22.54
CA GLY A 16 4.94 19.99 -21.60
C GLY A 16 4.88 18.67 -20.82
N TYR A 17 3.68 18.09 -20.65
CA TYR A 17 3.52 16.78 -20.03
C TYR A 17 3.57 15.67 -21.08
N SER A 18 4.31 14.60 -20.78
CA SER A 18 4.24 13.35 -21.52
C SER A 18 2.88 12.67 -21.30
N GLN A 19 2.52 11.75 -22.20
CA GLN A 19 1.27 10.98 -22.08
C GLN A 19 1.19 10.18 -20.77
N THR A 20 2.33 9.68 -20.28
CA THR A 20 2.42 8.96 -19.00
C THR A 20 2.13 9.87 -17.81
N GLU A 21 2.59 11.12 -17.85
CA GLU A 21 2.36 12.11 -16.79
C GLU A 21 0.90 12.56 -16.79
N LEU A 22 0.32 12.78 -17.98
CA LEU A 22 -1.11 13.07 -18.10
C LEU A 22 -1.97 11.93 -17.55
N ARG A 23 -1.55 10.68 -17.75
CA ARG A 23 -2.23 9.51 -17.19
C ARG A 23 -2.10 9.42 -15.67
N THR A 24 -0.93 9.75 -15.14
CA THR A 24 -0.69 9.80 -13.69
C THR A 24 -1.55 10.87 -13.03
N LEU A 25 -1.62 12.07 -13.64
CA LEU A 25 -2.53 13.13 -13.21
C LEU A 25 -4.00 12.70 -13.28
N GLN A 26 -4.38 11.94 -14.31
CA GLN A 26 -5.74 11.41 -14.43
C GLN A 26 -6.10 10.46 -13.29
N TYR A 27 -5.20 9.52 -12.96
CA TYR A 27 -5.42 8.59 -11.85
C TYR A 27 -5.58 9.35 -10.53
N ALA A 28 -4.77 10.38 -10.29
CA ALA A 28 -4.90 11.22 -9.10
C ALA A 28 -6.25 11.98 -9.04
N VAL A 29 -6.70 12.55 -10.16
CA VAL A 29 -8.00 13.25 -10.24
C VAL A 29 -9.15 12.28 -10.01
N ASN A 30 -9.10 11.10 -10.62
CA ASN A 30 -10.12 10.06 -10.44
C ASN A 30 -10.18 9.56 -9.00
N SER A 31 -9.03 9.17 -8.43
CA SER A 31 -8.97 8.70 -7.05
C SER A 31 -9.50 9.74 -6.07
N TYR A 32 -9.17 11.02 -6.27
CA TYR A 32 -9.70 12.10 -5.45
C TYR A 32 -11.21 12.30 -5.62
N ALA A 33 -11.73 12.24 -6.84
CA ALA A 33 -13.16 12.37 -7.09
C ALA A 33 -13.97 11.23 -6.46
N TYR A 34 -13.51 9.98 -6.61
CA TYR A 34 -14.15 8.82 -5.98
C TYR A 34 -14.06 8.89 -4.46
N SER A 35 -12.90 9.24 -3.90
CA SER A 35 -12.72 9.43 -2.46
C SER A 35 -13.68 10.47 -1.90
N THR A 36 -13.81 11.62 -2.56
CA THR A 36 -14.73 12.69 -2.15
C THR A 36 -16.18 12.23 -2.18
N SER A 37 -16.58 11.48 -3.22
CA SER A 37 -17.93 10.92 -3.31
C SER A 37 -18.20 9.90 -2.20
N LEU A 38 -17.25 9.01 -1.92
CA LEU A 38 -17.36 8.02 -0.83
C LEU A 38 -17.44 8.69 0.54
N GLU A 39 -16.67 9.77 0.79
CA GLU A 39 -16.77 10.55 2.02
C GLU A 39 -18.14 11.23 2.17
N GLN A 40 -18.65 11.84 1.10
CA GLN A 40 -19.97 12.49 1.10
C GLN A 40 -21.08 11.47 1.35
N PHE A 41 -21.02 10.32 0.68
CA PHE A 41 -21.99 9.24 0.85
C PHE A 41 -21.94 8.66 2.26
N TYR A 42 -20.74 8.44 2.82
CA TYR A 42 -20.58 8.02 4.22
C TYR A 42 -21.24 9.00 5.18
N ARG A 43 -20.98 10.31 5.05
CA ARG A 43 -21.62 11.32 5.90
C ARG A 43 -23.14 11.30 5.78
N GLN A 44 -23.65 11.27 4.55
CA GLN A 44 -25.09 11.23 4.29
C GLN A 44 -25.77 10.01 4.93
N CYS A 45 -25.20 8.81 4.77
CA CYS A 45 -25.81 7.59 5.29
C CYS A 45 -25.63 7.44 6.81
N ASN A 46 -24.49 7.86 7.35
CA ASN A 46 -24.22 7.85 8.79
C ASN A 46 -25.09 8.87 9.54
N GLU A 47 -25.47 9.98 8.92
CA GLU A 47 -26.44 10.94 9.46
C GLU A 47 -27.89 10.41 9.43
N GLN A 48 -28.23 9.53 8.48
CA GLN A 48 -29.56 8.94 8.37
C GLN A 48 -29.80 7.82 9.37
N ASP A 49 -28.93 6.81 9.38
CA ASP A 49 -28.98 5.72 10.36
C ASP A 49 -27.63 4.97 10.39
N PRO A 50 -26.79 5.20 11.42
CA PRO A 50 -25.47 4.57 11.52
C PRO A 50 -25.51 3.07 11.83
N GLU A 51 -26.62 2.54 12.39
CA GLU A 51 -26.74 1.12 12.70
C GLU A 51 -27.28 0.32 11.52
N GLN A 52 -28.10 0.94 10.67
CA GLN A 52 -28.69 0.31 9.50
C GLN A 52 -27.75 0.28 8.29
N TYR A 53 -26.94 1.31 8.07
CA TYR A 53 -26.11 1.43 6.87
C TYR A 53 -24.64 1.12 7.17
N MET A 54 -24.17 -0.07 6.78
CA MET A 54 -22.77 -0.53 6.96
C MET A 54 -21.78 0.15 5.99
N VAL A 55 -21.86 1.47 5.82
CA VAL A 55 -20.94 2.26 4.99
C VAL A 55 -19.72 2.62 5.82
N LYS A 56 -18.51 2.45 5.26
CA LYS A 56 -17.26 2.77 5.96
C LYS A 56 -16.72 4.11 5.50
N GLN A 57 -16.15 4.87 6.42
CA GLN A 57 -15.36 6.04 6.06
C GLN A 57 -14.14 5.59 5.22
N PRO A 58 -13.90 6.19 4.05
CA PRO A 58 -12.72 5.87 3.26
C PRO A 58 -11.44 6.36 3.98
N ASP A 59 -10.43 5.49 4.10
CA ASP A 59 -9.12 5.88 4.62
C ASP A 59 -8.31 6.57 3.51
N ASN A 60 -8.30 7.90 3.57
CA ASN A 60 -7.62 8.74 2.58
C ASN A 60 -6.12 8.94 2.82
N THR A 61 -5.54 8.31 3.86
CA THR A 61 -4.09 8.41 4.12
C THR A 61 -3.25 7.90 2.95
N ARG A 62 -3.69 6.81 2.32
CA ARG A 62 -3.04 6.24 1.12
C ARG A 62 -3.11 7.20 -0.06
N LEU A 63 -4.28 7.80 -0.32
CA LEU A 63 -4.45 8.79 -1.38
C LEU A 63 -3.52 10.00 -1.17
N HIS A 64 -3.53 10.61 0.01
CA HIS A 64 -2.68 11.78 0.29
C HIS A 64 -1.20 11.46 0.10
N SER A 65 -0.79 10.27 0.55
CA SER A 65 0.58 9.77 0.38
C SER A 65 0.97 9.62 -1.09
N LEU A 66 0.05 9.12 -1.92
CA LEU A 66 0.28 8.95 -3.35
C LEU A 66 0.28 10.27 -4.12
N LEU A 67 -0.58 11.23 -3.77
CA LEU A 67 -0.52 12.59 -4.33
C LEU A 67 0.84 13.23 -4.08
N GLN A 68 1.38 13.08 -2.87
CA GLN A 68 2.69 13.61 -2.53
C GLN A 68 3.82 12.87 -3.26
N LEU A 69 3.74 11.55 -3.41
CA LEU A 69 4.79 10.75 -4.06
C LEU A 69 4.81 10.94 -5.59
N GLN A 70 3.63 10.93 -6.21
CA GLN A 70 3.49 10.89 -7.66
C GLN A 70 3.40 12.29 -8.26
N LEU A 71 2.83 13.27 -7.53
CA LEU A 71 2.64 14.63 -8.03
C LEU A 71 3.48 15.68 -7.30
N GLN A 72 4.11 15.33 -6.15
CA GLN A 72 4.82 16.29 -5.29
C GLN A 72 3.92 17.41 -4.75
N LEU A 73 2.63 17.13 -4.62
CA LEU A 73 1.64 18.07 -4.08
C LEU A 73 1.14 17.53 -2.74
N ASP A 74 0.98 18.41 -1.75
CA ASP A 74 0.10 18.11 -0.63
C ASP A 74 -1.37 18.15 -1.07
N VAL A 75 -2.28 17.70 -0.20
CA VAL A 75 -3.70 17.58 -0.57
C VAL A 75 -4.32 18.95 -0.86
N GLU A 76 -3.96 20.00 -0.12
CA GLU A 76 -4.53 21.34 -0.28
C GLU A 76 -4.10 21.97 -1.62
N GLN A 77 -2.82 21.82 -1.97
CA GLN A 77 -2.26 22.23 -3.25
C GLN A 77 -2.92 21.47 -4.41
N PHE A 78 -3.10 20.16 -4.24
CA PHE A 78 -3.76 19.34 -5.25
C PHE A 78 -5.22 19.79 -5.47
N ILE A 79 -5.98 20.00 -4.40
CA ILE A 79 -7.37 20.48 -4.47
C ILE A 79 -7.44 21.83 -5.17
N SER A 80 -6.58 22.77 -4.78
CA SER A 80 -6.50 24.08 -5.42
C SER A 80 -6.18 23.96 -6.92
N TYR A 81 -5.33 23.02 -7.31
CA TYR A 81 -4.95 22.80 -8.71
C TYR A 81 -6.09 22.20 -9.53
N VAL A 82 -6.80 21.20 -8.99
CA VAL A 82 -7.98 20.60 -9.65
C VAL A 82 -9.08 21.65 -9.83
N ASN A 83 -9.33 22.48 -8.80
CA ASN A 83 -10.35 23.51 -8.85
C ASN A 83 -10.02 24.66 -9.81
N ALA A 84 -8.75 25.00 -9.97
CA ALA A 84 -8.31 26.06 -10.87
C ALA A 84 -8.23 25.63 -12.35
N ASN A 85 -8.38 24.33 -12.67
CA ASN A 85 -8.16 23.82 -14.01
C ASN A 85 -9.38 23.05 -14.57
N PRO A 86 -10.17 23.68 -15.45
CA PRO A 86 -11.42 23.10 -15.96
C PRO A 86 -11.22 21.83 -16.80
N LYS A 87 -10.02 21.60 -17.36
CA LYS A 87 -9.73 20.35 -18.10
C LYS A 87 -9.65 19.14 -17.18
N PHE A 88 -9.27 19.31 -15.91
CA PHE A 88 -9.28 18.21 -14.95
C PHE A 88 -10.67 17.99 -14.37
N GLN A 89 -11.45 19.06 -14.18
CA GLN A 89 -12.87 18.95 -13.80
C GLN A 89 -13.70 18.22 -14.86
N GLN A 90 -13.44 18.46 -16.15
CA GLN A 90 -14.10 17.76 -17.27
C GLN A 90 -13.72 16.28 -17.40
N ARG A 91 -12.70 15.82 -16.68
CA ARG A 91 -12.24 14.43 -16.72
C ARG A 91 -12.60 13.65 -15.45
N VAL A 92 -13.38 14.24 -14.57
CA VAL A 92 -13.99 13.53 -13.45
C VAL A 92 -14.99 12.50 -14.02
N PRO A 93 -15.01 11.26 -13.54
CA PRO A 93 -15.97 10.26 -14.05
C PRO A 93 -17.42 10.69 -13.81
N ASP A 94 -18.27 10.56 -14.81
CA ASP A 94 -19.68 11.00 -14.74
C ASP A 94 -20.53 10.14 -13.79
N ASP A 95 -20.08 8.92 -13.47
CA ASP A 95 -20.83 7.93 -12.71
C ASP A 95 -20.40 7.81 -11.24
N ILE A 96 -19.87 8.88 -10.65
CA ILE A 96 -19.41 8.90 -9.26
C ILE A 96 -20.50 9.15 -8.22
N THR A 97 -21.70 9.60 -8.61
CA THR A 97 -22.73 10.08 -7.67
C THR A 97 -23.46 8.93 -6.98
N LEU A 98 -23.42 8.91 -5.65
CA LEU A 98 -24.18 7.99 -4.80
C LEU A 98 -25.19 8.78 -3.97
N THR A 99 -26.49 8.54 -4.16
CA THR A 99 -27.55 9.27 -3.43
C THR A 99 -28.41 8.37 -2.54
N ASP A 100 -28.36 7.07 -2.75
CA ASP A 100 -29.22 6.08 -2.10
C ASP A 100 -28.40 5.18 -1.17
N CYS A 101 -28.62 5.32 0.13
CA CYS A 101 -27.94 4.56 1.19
C CYS A 101 -28.28 3.06 1.18
N THR A 102 -29.37 2.65 0.52
CA THR A 102 -29.73 1.24 0.34
C THR A 102 -29.04 0.60 -0.87
N ASN A 103 -28.45 1.40 -1.77
CA ASN A 103 -27.82 0.92 -2.99
C ASN A 103 -26.40 0.40 -2.76
N HIS A 104 -26.29 -0.75 -2.09
CA HIS A 104 -25.01 -1.41 -1.82
C HIS A 104 -24.23 -1.77 -3.09
N ALA A 105 -24.92 -2.15 -4.17
CA ALA A 105 -24.27 -2.48 -5.43
C ALA A 105 -23.64 -1.26 -6.11
N GLY A 106 -24.25 -0.08 -5.96
CA GLY A 106 -23.68 1.19 -6.38
C GLY A 106 -22.45 1.55 -5.55
N TYR A 107 -22.59 1.52 -4.23
CA TYR A 107 -21.49 1.80 -3.30
C TYR A 107 -20.27 0.91 -3.55
N GLN A 108 -20.46 -0.41 -3.64
CA GLN A 108 -19.36 -1.35 -3.88
C GLN A 108 -18.65 -1.07 -5.20
N ARG A 109 -19.39 -0.75 -6.27
CA ARG A 109 -18.81 -0.42 -7.57
C ARG A 109 -17.93 0.83 -7.51
N ILE A 110 -18.34 1.86 -6.78
CA ILE A 110 -17.55 3.08 -6.60
C ILE A 110 -16.30 2.78 -5.77
N LEU A 111 -16.42 1.97 -4.73
CA LEU A 111 -15.29 1.53 -3.92
C LEU A 111 -14.27 0.74 -4.75
N ASP A 112 -14.73 -0.22 -5.57
CA ASP A 112 -13.86 -1.01 -6.43
C ASP A 112 -13.12 -0.13 -7.46
N ARG A 113 -13.80 0.87 -8.01
CA ARG A 113 -13.18 1.84 -8.93
C ARG A 113 -12.19 2.77 -8.23
N TYR A 114 -12.52 3.22 -7.01
CA TYR A 114 -11.58 3.98 -6.20
C TYR A 114 -10.28 3.20 -5.98
N GLU A 115 -10.38 1.93 -5.54
CA GLU A 115 -9.21 1.08 -5.31
C GLU A 115 -8.41 0.82 -6.60
N LEU A 116 -9.10 0.63 -7.73
CA LEU A 116 -8.44 0.45 -9.03
C LEU A 116 -7.63 1.68 -9.44
N GLU A 117 -8.22 2.87 -9.34
CA GLU A 117 -7.56 4.14 -9.69
C GLU A 117 -6.42 4.45 -8.72
N LEU A 118 -6.63 4.17 -7.43
CA LEU A 118 -5.62 4.37 -6.39
C LEU A 118 -4.42 3.44 -6.60
N PHE A 119 -4.67 2.17 -6.97
CA PHE A 119 -3.62 1.25 -7.36
C PHE A 119 -2.91 1.69 -8.65
N ALA A 120 -3.66 2.17 -9.64
CA ALA A 120 -3.08 2.68 -10.88
C ALA A 120 -2.16 3.89 -10.61
N LEU A 121 -2.54 4.78 -9.69
CA LEU A 121 -1.72 5.88 -9.22
C LEU A 121 -0.47 5.38 -8.46
N GLU A 122 -0.60 4.34 -7.65
CA GLU A 122 0.52 3.75 -6.91
C GLU A 122 1.63 3.24 -7.82
N ILE A 123 1.27 2.55 -8.91
CA ILE A 123 2.22 2.01 -9.88
C ILE A 123 2.61 3.02 -10.97
N ALA A 124 2.02 4.21 -10.97
CA ALA A 124 2.28 5.24 -11.96
C ALA A 124 3.70 5.79 -11.87
N THR A 125 4.16 6.39 -12.97
CA THR A 125 5.44 7.08 -12.99
C THR A 125 5.27 8.49 -12.44
N PRO A 126 6.10 8.93 -11.47
CA PRO A 126 5.98 10.27 -10.92
C PRO A 126 6.05 11.36 -11.99
N VAL A 127 5.21 12.38 -11.84
CA VAL A 127 5.20 13.54 -12.71
C VAL A 127 6.46 14.36 -12.50
N LYS A 128 7.17 14.68 -13.58
CA LYS A 128 8.41 15.46 -13.50
C LYS A 128 8.07 16.92 -13.30
N VAL A 129 8.08 17.38 -12.06
CA VAL A 129 8.08 18.82 -11.77
C VAL A 129 9.48 19.36 -12.10
N SER A 130 9.61 20.22 -13.11
CA SER A 130 10.93 20.71 -13.54
C SER A 130 11.51 21.73 -12.54
N LYS A 131 12.85 21.69 -12.39
CA LYS A 131 13.77 22.56 -11.62
C LYS A 131 14.04 22.25 -10.14
N GLN A 132 13.88 21.01 -9.68
CA GLN A 132 14.70 20.53 -8.57
C GLN A 132 15.80 19.64 -9.12
N SER A 133 17.02 19.75 -8.56
CA SER A 133 18.12 18.89 -8.99
C SER A 133 17.68 17.42 -8.86
N PRO A 134 18.10 16.53 -9.77
CA PRO A 134 17.76 15.10 -9.70
C PRO A 134 18.08 14.48 -8.33
N GLU A 135 19.08 15.03 -7.65
CA GLU A 135 19.48 14.67 -6.28
C GLU A 135 18.46 15.09 -5.22
N SER A 136 17.89 16.29 -5.34
CA SER A 136 16.86 16.79 -4.42
C SER A 136 15.56 16.00 -4.55
N GLN A 137 15.15 15.70 -5.78
CA GLN A 137 13.98 14.83 -6.03
C GLN A 137 14.20 13.41 -5.52
N ARG A 138 15.41 12.84 -5.71
CA ARG A 138 15.75 11.53 -5.15
C ARG A 138 15.69 11.53 -3.63
N LYS A 139 16.23 12.56 -2.96
CA LYS A 139 16.18 12.69 -1.50
C LYS A 139 14.75 12.84 -0.99
N GLN A 140 13.93 13.67 -1.62
CA GLN A 140 12.54 13.87 -1.21
C GLN A 140 11.71 12.58 -1.41
N ASN A 141 11.83 11.92 -2.56
CA ASN A 141 11.18 10.63 -2.79
C ASN A 141 11.66 9.55 -1.81
N GLN A 142 12.95 9.56 -1.47
CA GLN A 142 13.50 8.61 -0.48
C GLN A 142 12.96 8.89 0.92
N GLN A 143 12.88 10.16 1.34
CA GLN A 143 12.28 10.55 2.62
C GLN A 143 10.80 10.18 2.71
N LEU A 144 10.04 10.35 1.62
CA LEU A 144 8.63 9.97 1.56
C LEU A 144 8.44 8.46 1.60
N LYS A 145 9.24 7.69 0.85
CA LYS A 145 9.25 6.22 0.95
C LYS A 145 9.56 5.74 2.37
N VAL A 146 10.49 6.42 3.06
CA VAL A 146 10.81 6.14 4.46
C VAL A 146 9.61 6.46 5.37
N LYS A 147 8.93 7.59 5.17
CA LYS A 147 7.73 7.96 5.94
C LYS A 147 6.60 6.94 5.77
N GLN A 148 6.28 6.54 4.53
CA GLN A 148 5.27 5.52 4.26
C GLN A 148 5.63 4.17 4.84
N ALA A 149 6.90 3.76 4.70
CA ALA A 149 7.38 2.54 5.31
C ALA A 149 7.23 2.59 6.84
N ALA A 150 7.49 3.74 7.48
CA ALA A 150 7.27 3.93 8.90
C ALA A 150 5.78 3.80 9.29
N GLU A 151 4.87 4.43 8.55
CA GLU A 151 3.41 4.34 8.79
C GLU A 151 2.87 2.91 8.58
N LEU A 152 3.36 2.19 7.57
CA LEU A 152 2.98 0.80 7.33
C LEU A 152 3.50 -0.11 8.45
N LEU A 153 4.74 0.10 8.87
CA LEU A 153 5.31 -0.61 10.02
C LEU A 153 4.54 -0.29 11.29
N GLU A 154 4.17 0.97 11.56
CA GLU A 154 3.38 1.38 12.71
C GLU A 154 2.07 0.61 12.81
N ARG A 155 1.33 0.51 11.70
CA ARG A 155 0.08 -0.26 11.58
C ARG A 155 0.26 -1.78 11.73
N SER A 156 1.48 -2.28 11.58
CA SER A 156 1.76 -3.72 11.63
C SER A 156 1.91 -4.21 13.08
N LYS A 157 1.05 -5.12 13.53
CA LYS A 157 1.18 -5.77 14.85
C LYS A 157 2.32 -6.78 14.88
N ALA A 158 2.53 -7.50 13.79
CA ALA A 158 3.61 -8.48 13.68
C ALA A 158 4.41 -8.24 12.40
N VAL A 159 5.73 -8.29 12.55
CA VAL A 159 6.70 -8.06 11.48
C VAL A 159 7.78 -9.12 11.58
N ALA A 160 7.87 -9.96 10.56
CA ALA A 160 8.76 -11.11 10.56
C ALA A 160 9.39 -11.33 9.19
N MET A 161 10.66 -11.73 9.19
CA MET A 161 11.29 -12.32 8.02
C MET A 161 10.99 -13.81 8.01
N VAL A 162 10.61 -14.31 6.84
CA VAL A 162 10.35 -15.72 6.61
C VAL A 162 11.13 -16.21 5.41
N SER A 163 11.57 -17.45 5.48
CA SER A 163 12.11 -18.21 4.37
C SER A 163 11.07 -19.19 3.83
N ILE A 164 11.07 -19.43 2.51
CA ILE A 164 10.26 -20.50 1.93
C ILE A 164 11.11 -21.78 1.89
N VAL A 165 10.62 -22.84 2.52
CA VAL A 165 11.31 -24.13 2.61
C VAL A 165 10.42 -25.27 2.15
N ASP A 166 11.03 -26.35 1.67
CA ASP A 166 10.31 -27.61 1.44
C ASP A 166 9.97 -28.21 2.80
N ARG A 167 8.71 -28.57 3.01
CA ARG A 167 8.22 -29.25 4.20
C ARG A 167 9.08 -30.47 4.55
N ASN A 168 9.52 -31.21 3.54
CA ASN A 168 10.29 -32.44 3.73
C ASN A 168 11.72 -32.18 4.23
N SER A 169 12.21 -30.94 4.19
CA SER A 169 13.52 -30.59 4.76
C SER A 169 13.45 -30.20 6.24
N LEU A 170 12.27 -30.15 6.85
CA LEU A 170 12.11 -29.88 8.28
C LEU A 170 12.30 -31.15 9.11
N SER A 171 12.97 -31.03 10.26
CA SER A 171 13.02 -32.08 11.27
C SER A 171 11.63 -32.36 11.87
N THR A 172 11.44 -33.51 12.53
CA THR A 172 10.14 -33.87 13.15
C THR A 172 9.68 -32.84 14.19
N LEU A 173 10.61 -32.27 14.96
CA LEU A 173 10.31 -31.23 15.94
C LEU A 173 9.88 -29.93 15.25
N GLU A 174 10.58 -29.55 14.18
CA GLU A 174 10.20 -28.40 13.36
C GLU A 174 8.84 -28.64 12.69
N GLN A 175 8.56 -29.82 12.17
CA GLN A 175 7.24 -30.14 11.60
C GLN A 175 6.13 -30.01 12.64
N ALA A 176 6.35 -30.40 13.89
CA ALA A 176 5.37 -30.23 14.96
C ALA A 176 5.15 -28.76 15.35
N ASN A 177 6.20 -27.94 15.29
CA ASN A 177 6.14 -26.52 15.64
C ASN A 177 5.66 -25.63 14.49
N PHE A 178 5.91 -26.03 13.24
CA PHE A 178 5.70 -25.24 12.03
C PHE A 178 4.61 -25.79 11.11
N LEU A 179 3.89 -26.88 11.42
CA LEU A 179 2.84 -27.37 10.51
C LEU A 179 1.52 -27.52 11.25
N HIS A 180 0.54 -26.72 10.86
CA HIS A 180 -0.84 -27.02 11.21
C HIS A 180 -1.27 -28.33 10.54
N PRO A 181 -2.06 -29.20 11.19
CA PRO A 181 -2.48 -30.48 10.61
C PRO A 181 -3.19 -30.36 9.25
N GLU A 182 -3.79 -29.21 8.98
CA GLU A 182 -4.56 -28.92 7.76
C GLU A 182 -3.69 -28.47 6.58
N TYR A 183 -2.39 -28.25 6.79
CA TYR A 183 -1.46 -27.75 5.78
C TYR A 183 -1.02 -28.89 4.83
N LYS A 184 -1.49 -28.85 3.57
CA LYS A 184 -1.25 -29.86 2.52
C LYS A 184 -0.21 -29.49 1.45
N GLY A 185 0.02 -28.22 1.19
CA GLY A 185 1.10 -27.69 0.35
C GLY A 185 2.52 -28.12 0.78
N ARG A 186 3.38 -28.32 -0.22
CA ARG A 186 4.77 -28.77 -0.07
C ARG A 186 5.70 -27.69 0.45
N TYR A 187 5.52 -26.44 0.02
CA TYR A 187 6.36 -25.33 0.43
C TYR A 187 5.68 -24.51 1.53
N ILE A 188 6.44 -24.14 2.56
CA ILE A 188 5.92 -23.40 3.71
C ILE A 188 6.80 -22.20 4.04
N TYR A 189 6.20 -21.21 4.70
CA TYR A 189 6.95 -20.12 5.33
C TYR A 189 7.51 -20.58 6.68
N LYS A 190 8.84 -20.60 6.79
CA LYS A 190 9.58 -20.76 8.05
C LYS A 190 9.95 -19.38 8.56
N VAL A 191 9.60 -19.08 9.80
CA VAL A 191 9.92 -17.80 10.44
C VAL A 191 11.36 -17.82 10.91
N ASP A 192 12.17 -16.85 10.47
CA ASP A 192 13.60 -16.81 10.80
C ASP A 192 13.90 -15.78 11.89
N GLN A 193 13.37 -14.56 11.73
CA GLN A 193 13.62 -13.43 12.63
C GLN A 193 12.41 -12.50 12.68
N GLY A 194 12.28 -11.72 13.74
CA GLY A 194 11.24 -10.72 13.83
C GLY A 194 11.54 -9.54 14.74
N TRP A 195 10.70 -8.52 14.59
CA TRP A 195 10.85 -7.20 15.22
C TRP A 195 9.65 -6.79 16.05
N ARG A 196 8.57 -7.56 16.01
CA ARG A 196 7.35 -7.34 16.80
C ARG A 196 6.79 -8.70 17.23
N ASN A 197 5.55 -8.72 17.73
CA ASN A 197 4.86 -9.93 18.19
C ASN A 197 5.15 -11.15 17.31
N ILE A 198 5.42 -12.29 17.95
CA ILE A 198 5.65 -13.59 17.32
C ILE A 198 4.28 -14.22 17.11
N PRO A 199 3.73 -14.23 15.89
CA PRO A 199 2.42 -14.81 15.71
C PRO A 199 2.61 -16.32 15.48
N SER A 200 2.22 -17.12 16.47
CA SER A 200 2.32 -18.59 16.47
C SER A 200 1.65 -19.24 15.25
N ARG A 201 0.67 -18.56 14.63
CA ARG A 201 -0.01 -18.99 13.40
C ARG A 201 0.84 -18.90 12.12
N TYR A 202 2.00 -18.23 12.15
CA TYR A 202 2.84 -17.99 10.96
C TYR A 202 4.04 -18.91 10.89
N MET A 203 4.24 -19.70 11.93
CA MET A 203 5.04 -20.91 11.87
C MET A 203 4.28 -21.92 11.00
N GLY A 204 4.37 -21.81 9.67
CA GLY A 204 3.82 -22.85 8.78
C GLY A 204 2.89 -22.49 7.64
N MET A 205 2.56 -21.22 7.43
CA MET A 205 1.64 -20.89 6.35
C MET A 205 2.12 -21.44 5.01
N GLN A 206 1.20 -22.00 4.25
CA GLN A 206 1.53 -22.65 3.00
C GLN A 206 1.79 -21.62 1.91
N SER A 207 2.79 -21.91 1.09
CA SER A 207 2.96 -21.24 -0.18
C SER A 207 2.56 -22.24 -1.27
N TYR A 208 1.51 -21.91 -2.02
CA TYR A 208 1.06 -22.73 -3.17
C TYR A 208 1.97 -22.47 -4.37
N LEU A 209 3.23 -22.85 -4.24
CA LEU A 209 4.22 -22.77 -5.31
C LEU A 209 4.40 -24.13 -5.97
N THR A 210 4.54 -24.13 -7.29
CA THR A 210 5.10 -25.29 -8.02
C THR A 210 6.61 -25.35 -7.82
N ASP A 211 7.23 -26.50 -8.10
CA ASP A 211 8.69 -26.65 -7.98
C ASP A 211 9.46 -25.63 -8.85
N GLN A 212 8.94 -25.33 -10.05
CA GLN A 212 9.50 -24.30 -10.94
C GLN A 212 9.39 -22.90 -10.33
N GLN A 213 8.24 -22.56 -9.74
CA GLN A 213 8.04 -21.26 -9.09
C GLN A 213 8.89 -21.14 -7.83
N PHE A 214 9.02 -22.22 -7.05
CA PHE A 214 9.91 -22.24 -5.89
C PHE A 214 11.37 -21.97 -6.29
N ALA A 215 11.84 -22.62 -7.36
CA ALA A 215 13.20 -22.41 -7.87
C ALA A 215 13.45 -20.95 -8.31
N ALA A 216 12.46 -20.29 -8.91
CA ALA A 216 12.55 -18.91 -9.37
C ALA A 216 12.23 -17.86 -8.29
N SER A 217 11.54 -18.24 -7.22
CA SER A 217 11.08 -17.32 -6.19
C SER A 217 12.22 -16.81 -5.29
N PRO A 218 12.15 -15.54 -4.83
CA PRO A 218 12.94 -15.07 -3.71
C PRO A 218 12.80 -16.02 -2.52
N LYS A 219 13.91 -16.34 -1.86
CA LYS A 219 13.89 -17.27 -0.72
C LYS A 219 13.42 -16.62 0.57
N ASN A 220 13.66 -15.32 0.72
CA ASN A 220 13.36 -14.56 1.92
C ASN A 220 12.31 -13.48 1.64
N TRP A 221 11.37 -13.33 2.57
CA TRP A 221 10.26 -12.41 2.49
C TRP A 221 10.01 -11.72 3.83
N LEU A 222 9.71 -10.43 3.79
CA LEU A 222 9.25 -9.67 4.94
C LEU A 222 7.71 -9.67 4.95
N LEU A 223 7.12 -10.21 6.01
CA LEU A 223 5.68 -10.24 6.23
C LEU A 223 5.28 -9.14 7.22
N LEU A 224 4.27 -8.34 6.84
CA LEU A 224 3.63 -7.34 7.70
C LEU A 224 2.19 -7.76 7.93
N LEU A 225 1.81 -7.85 9.21
CA LEU A 225 0.52 -8.37 9.63
C LEU A 225 -0.22 -7.38 10.51
N ASP A 226 -1.54 -7.34 10.36
CA ASP A 226 -2.40 -6.45 11.13
C ASP A 226 -2.70 -6.98 12.54
N GLN A 227 -3.58 -6.27 13.25
CA GLN A 227 -3.97 -6.62 14.60
C GLN A 227 -4.69 -7.97 14.72
N HIS A 228 -5.33 -8.41 13.63
CA HIS A 228 -6.10 -9.64 13.50
C HIS A 228 -5.31 -10.80 12.91
N ASN A 229 -4.00 -10.63 12.70
CA ASN A 229 -3.17 -11.61 12.00
C ASN A 229 -3.67 -11.86 10.57
N GLN A 230 -3.91 -10.80 9.82
CA GLN A 230 -4.11 -10.82 8.37
C GLN A 230 -2.92 -10.15 7.69
N PHE A 231 -2.63 -10.55 6.45
CA PHE A 231 -1.57 -9.90 5.67
C PHE A 231 -1.96 -8.47 5.34
N ILE A 232 -1.16 -7.52 5.80
CA ILE A 232 -1.18 -6.15 5.28
C ILE A 232 -0.40 -6.15 3.97
N GLN A 233 0.84 -6.65 4.01
CA GLN A 233 1.71 -6.69 2.84
C GLN A 233 2.84 -7.71 2.96
N VAL A 234 3.34 -8.16 1.81
CA VAL A 234 4.43 -9.14 1.69
C VAL A 234 5.46 -8.60 0.70
N PHE A 235 6.72 -8.53 1.13
CA PHE A 235 7.82 -8.01 0.32
C PHE A 235 8.90 -9.06 0.16
N SER A 236 9.45 -9.24 -1.04
CA SER A 236 10.71 -9.95 -1.19
C SER A 236 11.82 -9.17 -0.47
N GLU A 237 12.85 -9.87 0.02
CA GLU A 237 13.97 -9.22 0.71
C GLU A 237 14.59 -8.06 -0.09
N ALA A 238 14.70 -8.22 -1.41
CA ALA A 238 15.22 -7.18 -2.30
C ALA A 238 14.39 -5.87 -2.25
N ASN A 239 13.07 -6.00 -2.11
CA ASN A 239 12.13 -4.88 -2.04
C ASN A 239 11.92 -4.38 -0.59
N ALA A 240 12.32 -5.18 0.40
CA ALA A 240 12.13 -4.89 1.82
C ALA A 240 13.21 -3.97 2.43
N LYS A 241 14.26 -3.59 1.68
CA LYS A 241 15.44 -2.86 2.21
C LYS A 241 15.09 -1.62 3.03
N THR A 242 14.19 -0.77 2.56
CA THR A 242 13.77 0.44 3.28
C THR A 242 13.13 0.11 4.63
N TYR A 243 12.30 -0.93 4.68
CA TYR A 243 11.63 -1.39 5.89
C TYR A 243 12.63 -2.01 6.87
N LEU A 244 13.54 -2.85 6.39
CA LEU A 244 14.58 -3.47 7.21
C LEU A 244 15.52 -2.43 7.82
N ASN A 245 15.87 -1.39 7.07
CA ASN A 245 16.68 -0.28 7.58
C ASN A 245 15.98 0.49 8.71
N LEU A 246 14.65 0.68 8.60
CA LEU A 246 13.84 1.33 9.63
C LEU A 246 13.66 0.48 10.88
N LEU A 247 13.46 -0.82 10.69
CA LEU A 247 13.30 -1.81 11.76
C LEU A 247 14.59 -2.04 12.54
N GLY A 248 15.75 -1.89 11.89
CA GLY A 248 17.05 -2.12 12.51
C GLY A 248 17.28 -3.60 12.80
N LYS A 249 17.88 -3.90 13.96
CA LYS A 249 18.19 -5.29 14.34
C LYS A 249 16.92 -6.03 14.80
N PRO A 250 16.76 -7.31 14.45
CA PRO A 250 15.64 -8.11 14.94
C PRO A 250 15.70 -8.22 16.48
N GLU A 251 14.52 -8.16 17.10
CA GLU A 251 14.35 -8.36 18.54
C GLU A 251 14.53 -9.83 18.93
N TRP A 252 14.17 -10.73 18.00
CA TRP A 252 14.25 -12.17 18.22
C TRP A 252 14.54 -12.92 16.91
N HIS A 253 15.11 -14.11 17.05
CA HIS A 253 15.35 -15.03 15.94
C HIS A 253 15.27 -16.49 16.41
N PHE A 254 15.14 -17.41 15.47
CA PHE A 254 15.32 -18.84 15.75
C PHE A 254 16.78 -19.23 15.55
N ASP A 255 17.32 -20.06 16.43
CA ASP A 255 18.61 -20.71 16.20
C ASP A 255 18.48 -21.92 15.26
N ILE A 256 19.62 -22.55 14.97
CA ILE A 256 19.71 -23.71 14.06
C ILE A 256 18.92 -24.91 14.62
N GLN A 257 18.73 -24.94 15.95
CA GLN A 257 17.96 -25.96 16.66
C GLN A 257 16.46 -25.61 16.75
N GLY A 258 16.04 -24.45 16.24
CA GLY A 258 14.65 -23.99 16.28
C GLY A 258 14.22 -23.41 17.63
N ASN A 259 15.16 -23.06 18.51
CA ASN A 259 14.83 -22.35 19.75
C ASN A 259 14.69 -20.86 19.50
N LEU A 260 13.70 -20.24 20.14
CA LEU A 260 13.52 -18.79 20.11
C LEU A 260 14.58 -18.11 20.98
N GLN A 261 15.42 -17.31 20.35
CA GLN A 261 16.39 -16.43 20.99
C GLN A 261 15.85 -14.99 20.99
N ARG A 262 15.85 -14.33 22.14
CA ARG A 262 15.50 -12.91 22.30
C ARG A 262 16.75 -12.13 22.67
N ARG A 263 16.92 -10.94 22.07
CA ARG A 263 18.02 -10.02 22.40
C ARG A 263 17.58 -8.95 23.37
#